data_AF-A0A7D7WER6-F1
#
_entry.id   AF-A0A7D7WER6-F1
#
_cell.length_a   1.000
_cell.length_b   1.000
_cell.length_c   1.000
_cell.angle_alpha   90.00
_cell.angle_beta   90.00
_cell.angle_gamma   90.00
#
_symmetry.space_group_name_H-M   'P 1'
#
loop_
_entity.id
_entity.type
_entity.pdbx_description
1 polymer ?
#
loop_
_entity_poly.entity_id
_entity_poly.type
_entity_poly.pdbx_seq_one_letter_code
_entity_poly.pdbx_strand_id
1 'polypeptide(L)'
;MKKKRKKWKRIKQKTRFIIRIILRKQLKNIFKDPKLILISTLQIIIGSLLMAISTNILYIPHGLLSGGIAGIALMLHYLLRFNLGITIFILNIPLFILGIKFLNITFVIQSWIAMALYSIMVNYSQFLQGKVQLNDMMLVSILAGLISGLGLGLIFRAKGSSGGSDIISMIIKEKYSISIGTTNFLFNLAILLIAAVFFNVEIALYTLIASFVTSVMTDKASIGFGNQKAIFIISDKGKEISYLITNKLKVAATLIDGQGAWAGNDKTIVFIVVPTIRMSRIKYISQKVDPNCFITVLNTNEITGGKKITESVQPKQITET
;
A
#
# COMPACT_ATOMS: atom_id res chain seq x y z
N MET A 1 9.29 -5.11 47.45
CA MET A 1 9.10 -4.17 46.31
C MET A 1 10.37 -3.73 45.55
N LYS A 2 11.55 -3.52 46.19
CA LYS A 2 12.77 -3.00 45.51
C LYS A 2 13.38 -3.93 44.43
N LYS A 3 13.29 -5.26 44.55
CA LYS A 3 13.81 -6.24 43.56
C LYS A 3 13.04 -6.23 42.22
N LYS A 4 11.70 -6.11 42.22
CA LYS A 4 10.88 -5.99 40.99
C LYS A 4 11.20 -4.71 40.20
N ARG A 5 11.40 -3.56 40.88
CA ARG A 5 11.79 -2.29 40.24
C ARG A 5 13.17 -2.35 39.56
N LYS A 6 14.17 -3.02 40.14
CA LYS A 6 15.50 -3.22 39.52
C LYS A 6 15.44 -4.14 38.28
N LYS A 7 14.62 -5.20 38.30
CA LYS A 7 14.42 -6.10 37.15
C LYS A 7 13.77 -5.37 35.97
N TRP A 8 12.75 -4.54 36.23
CA TRP A 8 12.11 -3.69 35.21
C TRP A 8 13.05 -2.63 34.63
N LYS A 9 13.90 -1.98 35.45
CA LYS A 9 14.91 -1.04 34.96
C LYS A 9 15.93 -1.71 34.02
N ARG A 10 16.41 -2.91 34.36
CA ARG A 10 17.34 -3.68 33.50
C ARG A 10 16.69 -4.12 32.18
N ILE A 11 15.43 -4.54 32.19
CA ILE A 11 14.69 -4.89 30.95
C ILE A 11 14.52 -3.65 30.06
N LYS A 12 14.15 -2.48 30.64
CA LYS A 12 14.04 -1.19 29.93
C LYS A 12 15.37 -0.73 29.32
N GLN A 13 16.49 -0.96 30.01
CA GLN A 13 17.82 -0.59 29.53
C GLN A 13 18.29 -1.50 28.38
N LYS A 14 18.07 -2.81 28.49
CA LYS A 14 18.43 -3.80 27.47
C LYS A 14 17.59 -3.62 26.19
N THR A 15 16.29 -3.34 26.32
CA THR A 15 15.44 -2.99 25.17
C THR A 15 15.87 -1.69 24.52
N ARG A 16 16.15 -0.62 25.27
CA ARG A 16 16.67 0.65 24.71
C ARG A 16 17.99 0.48 23.95
N PHE A 17 18.88 -0.40 24.43
CA PHE A 17 20.17 -0.65 23.79
C PHE A 17 20.02 -1.45 22.47
N ILE A 18 19.20 -2.50 22.47
CA ILE A 18 18.90 -3.30 21.27
C ILE A 18 18.18 -2.44 20.22
N ILE A 19 17.18 -1.66 20.65
CA ILE A 19 16.47 -0.70 19.79
C ILE A 19 17.46 0.28 19.16
N ARG A 20 18.40 0.86 19.92
CA ARG A 20 19.42 1.78 19.38
C ARG A 20 20.33 1.14 18.32
N ILE A 21 20.71 -0.13 18.49
CA ILE A 21 21.56 -0.84 17.51
C ILE A 21 20.79 -1.15 16.23
N ILE A 22 19.55 -1.64 16.36
CA ILE A 22 18.66 -1.92 15.22
C ILE A 22 18.37 -0.64 14.45
N LEU A 23 18.03 0.45 15.16
CA LEU A 23 17.80 1.78 14.58
C LEU A 23 19.01 2.26 13.77
N ARG A 24 20.22 2.22 14.35
CA ARG A 24 21.45 2.68 13.68
C ARG A 24 21.76 1.90 12.41
N LYS A 25 21.55 0.57 12.41
CA LYS A 25 21.83 -0.28 11.25
C LYS A 25 20.79 -0.09 10.13
N GLN A 26 19.53 0.13 10.49
CA GLN A 26 18.45 0.40 9.54
C GLN A 26 18.51 1.83 8.94
N LEU A 27 18.83 2.85 9.75
CA LEU A 27 18.99 4.25 9.30
C LEU A 27 20.03 4.41 8.20
N LYS A 28 21.13 3.64 8.26
CA LYS A 28 22.22 3.69 7.27
C LYS A 28 21.83 3.18 5.88
N ASN A 29 20.74 2.41 5.77
CA ASN A 29 20.23 1.91 4.49
C ASN A 29 19.19 2.85 3.84
N ILE A 30 18.66 3.85 4.56
CA ILE A 30 17.61 4.76 4.06
C ILE A 30 18.16 5.72 2.99
N PHE A 31 19.42 6.12 3.10
CA PHE A 31 20.05 7.16 2.26
C PHE A 31 20.78 6.64 1.02
N LYS A 32 20.55 5.39 0.59
CA LYS A 32 21.32 4.80 -0.51
C LYS A 32 20.94 5.31 -1.91
N ASP A 33 19.67 5.65 -2.14
CA ASP A 33 19.17 6.00 -3.48
C ASP A 33 18.40 7.33 -3.49
N PRO A 34 19.00 8.45 -3.96
CA PRO A 34 18.36 9.77 -3.91
C PRO A 34 17.09 9.86 -4.76
N LYS A 35 17.02 9.14 -5.88
CA LYS A 35 15.82 9.08 -6.74
C LYS A 35 14.63 8.43 -6.03
N LEU A 36 14.86 7.36 -5.26
CA LEU A 36 13.80 6.68 -4.53
C LEU A 36 13.25 7.54 -3.38
N ILE A 37 14.13 8.30 -2.72
CA ILE A 37 13.73 9.24 -1.66
C ILE A 37 12.86 10.36 -2.26
N LEU A 38 13.27 10.96 -3.38
CA LEU A 38 12.49 12.02 -4.03
C LEU A 38 11.09 11.55 -4.43
N ILE A 39 10.98 10.37 -5.05
CA ILE A 39 9.69 9.80 -5.45
C ILE A 39 8.80 9.52 -4.23
N SER A 40 9.38 8.99 -3.15
CA SER A 40 8.66 8.71 -1.91
C SER A 40 8.15 9.99 -1.25
N THR A 41 8.97 11.04 -1.21
CA THR A 41 8.59 12.34 -0.66
C THR A 41 7.47 12.98 -1.47
N LEU A 42 7.55 12.95 -2.81
CA LEU A 42 6.47 13.45 -3.68
C LEU A 42 5.15 12.68 -3.47
N GLN A 43 5.22 11.35 -3.34
CA GLN A 43 4.05 10.52 -3.03
C GLN A 43 3.43 10.89 -1.68
N ILE A 44 4.24 11.15 -0.66
CA ILE A 44 3.76 11.59 0.67
C ILE A 44 3.09 12.97 0.57
N ILE A 45 3.70 13.93 -0.14
CA ILE A 45 3.15 15.28 -0.28
C ILE A 45 1.81 15.25 -1.00
N ILE A 46 1.77 14.64 -2.19
CA ILE A 46 0.55 14.55 -2.99
C ILE A 46 -0.52 13.75 -2.24
N GLY A 47 -0.13 12.63 -1.60
CA GLY A 47 -1.06 11.81 -0.85
C GLY A 47 -1.68 12.54 0.35
N SER A 48 -0.85 13.27 1.11
CA SER A 48 -1.31 14.07 2.25
C SER A 48 -2.24 15.21 1.81
N LEU A 49 -1.93 15.86 0.68
CA LEU A 49 -2.77 16.90 0.11
C LEU A 49 -4.14 16.36 -0.33
N LEU A 50 -4.18 15.23 -1.04
CA LEU A 50 -5.43 14.59 -1.46
C LEU A 50 -6.29 14.20 -0.26
N MET A 51 -5.69 13.61 0.79
CA MET A 51 -6.41 13.30 2.01
C MET A 51 -6.94 14.57 2.68
N ALA A 52 -6.14 15.64 2.76
CA ALA A 52 -6.58 16.90 3.38
C ALA A 52 -7.75 17.55 2.63
N ILE A 53 -7.69 17.55 1.29
CA ILE A 53 -8.77 18.03 0.43
C ILE A 53 -10.04 17.20 0.65
N SER A 54 -9.94 15.88 0.63
CA SER A 54 -11.08 15.00 0.89
C SER A 54 -11.69 15.29 2.27
N THR A 55 -10.86 15.41 3.30
CA THR A 55 -11.33 15.69 4.67
C THR A 55 -12.06 17.03 4.78
N ASN A 56 -11.50 18.11 4.24
CA ASN A 56 -12.09 19.46 4.39
C ASN A 56 -13.24 19.75 3.44
N ILE A 57 -13.26 19.17 2.23
CA ILE A 57 -14.31 19.46 1.24
C ILE A 57 -15.47 18.46 1.36
N LEU A 58 -15.20 17.20 1.69
CA LEU A 58 -16.18 16.13 1.60
C LEU A 58 -16.54 15.52 2.96
N TYR A 59 -15.57 15.26 3.84
CA TYR A 59 -15.90 14.66 5.15
C TYR A 59 -16.53 15.68 6.11
N ILE A 60 -15.83 16.79 6.35
CA ILE A 60 -16.23 17.76 7.38
C ILE A 60 -17.58 18.42 7.08
N PRO A 61 -17.84 18.99 5.87
CA PRO A 61 -19.09 19.69 5.60
C PRO A 61 -20.32 18.78 5.59
N HIS A 62 -20.13 17.49 5.30
CA HIS A 62 -21.20 16.50 5.21
C HIS A 62 -21.32 15.60 6.45
N GLY A 63 -20.50 15.83 7.48
CA GLY A 63 -20.56 15.08 8.73
C GLY A 63 -20.07 13.63 8.66
N LEU A 64 -19.41 13.23 7.57
CA LEU A 64 -18.84 11.89 7.43
C LEU A 64 -17.67 11.69 8.39
N LEU A 65 -17.48 10.47 8.88
CA LEU A 65 -16.31 10.12 9.71
C LEU A 65 -15.21 9.54 8.83
N SER A 66 -13.95 9.82 9.17
CA SER A 66 -12.80 9.17 8.51
C SER A 66 -12.51 7.80 9.13
N GLY A 67 -11.58 7.05 8.54
CA GLY A 67 -11.14 5.76 9.08
C GLY A 67 -10.25 5.87 10.33
N GLY A 68 -10.38 4.92 11.26
CA GLY A 68 -9.41 4.72 12.32
C GLY A 68 -9.33 5.84 13.36
N ILE A 69 -8.11 6.17 13.81
CA ILE A 69 -7.89 7.26 14.76
C ILE A 69 -8.34 8.61 14.21
N ALA A 70 -8.25 8.84 12.89
CA ALA A 70 -8.77 10.06 12.28
C ALA A 70 -10.31 10.14 12.42
N GLY A 71 -11.01 9.00 12.31
CA GLY A 71 -12.44 8.90 12.62
C GLY A 71 -12.78 9.26 14.06
N ILE A 72 -12.04 8.70 15.02
CA ILE A 72 -12.19 9.03 16.44
C ILE A 72 -11.92 10.53 16.67
N ALA A 73 -10.90 11.10 16.02
CA ALA A 73 -10.61 12.52 16.11
C ALA A 73 -11.73 13.40 15.51
N LEU A 74 -12.35 12.97 14.40
CA LEU A 74 -13.53 13.63 13.82
C LEU A 74 -14.74 13.56 14.76
N MET A 75 -14.99 12.41 15.40
CA MET A 75 -16.05 12.30 16.42
C MET A 75 -15.83 13.30 17.57
N LEU A 76 -14.61 13.37 18.10
CA LEU A 76 -14.25 14.33 19.16
C LEU A 76 -14.34 15.78 18.67
N HIS A 77 -14.01 16.05 17.40
CA HIS A 77 -14.19 17.36 16.80
C HIS A 77 -15.66 17.76 16.71
N TYR A 78 -16.55 16.85 16.29
CA TYR A 78 -17.98 17.13 16.19
C TYR A 78 -18.66 17.28 17.55
N LEU A 79 -18.29 16.46 18.54
CA LEU A 79 -18.91 16.46 19.86
C LEU A 79 -18.34 17.53 20.81
N LEU A 80 -17.01 17.74 20.79
CA LEU A 80 -16.29 18.57 21.77
C LEU A 80 -15.61 19.79 21.15
N ARG A 81 -15.73 19.99 19.83
CA ARG A 81 -15.09 21.10 19.08
C ARG A 81 -13.57 21.16 19.24
N PHE A 82 -12.93 20.02 19.53
CA PHE A 82 -11.47 19.93 19.63
C PHE A 82 -10.80 20.16 18.27
N ASN A 83 -9.59 20.72 18.26
CA ASN A 83 -8.85 20.88 17.02
C ASN A 83 -8.50 19.49 16.43
N LEU A 84 -8.95 19.24 15.21
CA LEU A 84 -8.81 17.94 14.55
C LEU A 84 -7.34 17.52 14.41
N GLY A 85 -6.47 18.42 13.95
CA GLY A 85 -5.04 18.13 13.75
C GLY A 85 -4.32 17.77 15.05
N ILE A 86 -4.56 18.54 16.11
CA ILE A 86 -3.97 18.28 17.44
C ILE A 86 -4.43 16.93 17.98
N THR A 87 -5.72 16.61 17.84
CA THR A 87 -6.31 15.36 18.32
C THR A 87 -5.71 14.14 17.59
N ILE A 88 -5.58 14.22 16.27
CA ILE A 88 -4.92 13.19 15.45
C ILE A 88 -3.48 12.98 15.92
N PHE A 89 -2.73 14.07 16.12
CA PHE A 89 -1.33 14.00 16.53
C PHE A 89 -1.16 13.30 17.87
N ILE A 90 -1.95 13.67 18.89
CA ILE A 90 -1.88 13.10 20.25
C ILE A 90 -2.25 11.62 20.25
N LEU A 91 -3.36 11.25 19.61
CA LEU A 91 -3.84 9.86 19.57
C LEU A 91 -2.86 8.93 18.85
N ASN A 92 -2.03 9.46 17.96
CA ASN A 92 -1.03 8.70 17.22
C ASN A 92 0.25 8.40 17.98
N ILE A 93 0.63 9.19 18.99
CA ILE A 93 1.84 8.96 19.80
C ILE A 93 1.95 7.51 20.30
N PRO A 94 0.94 6.90 20.96
CA PRO A 94 1.03 5.51 21.42
C PRO A 94 1.16 4.50 20.28
N LEU A 95 0.51 4.74 19.13
CA LEU A 95 0.62 3.85 17.98
C LEU A 95 1.99 3.92 17.33
N PHE A 96 2.63 5.09 17.27
CA PHE A 96 4.00 5.19 16.79
C PHE A 96 5.00 4.46 17.68
N ILE A 97 4.78 4.46 19.00
CA ILE A 97 5.59 3.65 19.93
C ILE A 97 5.43 2.15 19.62
N LEU A 98 4.24 1.68 19.28
CA LEU A 98 4.02 0.31 18.81
C LEU A 98 4.69 0.07 17.46
N GLY A 99 4.58 1.01 16.52
CA GLY A 99 5.19 0.95 15.19
C GLY A 99 6.71 0.76 15.25
N ILE A 100 7.43 1.47 16.13
CA ILE A 100 8.88 1.31 16.32
C ILE A 100 9.27 -0.12 16.73
N LYS A 101 8.38 -0.85 17.40
CA LYS A 101 8.64 -2.20 17.88
C LYS A 101 8.40 -3.27 16.82
N PHE A 102 7.40 -3.08 15.95
CA PHE A 102 6.91 -4.13 15.05
C PHE A 102 7.20 -3.85 13.57
N LEU A 103 7.45 -2.60 13.18
CA LEU A 103 7.61 -2.19 11.79
C LEU A 103 9.03 -1.70 11.52
N ASN A 104 9.37 -1.62 10.23
CA ASN A 104 10.64 -1.06 9.78
C ASN A 104 10.74 0.44 10.17
N ILE A 105 11.91 0.89 10.66
CA ILE A 105 12.11 2.30 11.05
C ILE A 105 11.87 3.27 9.89
N THR A 106 12.17 2.85 8.65
CA THR A 106 11.87 3.67 7.46
C THR A 106 10.38 3.98 7.38
N PHE A 107 9.54 2.97 7.65
CA PHE A 107 8.09 3.13 7.65
C PHE A 107 7.62 4.06 8.75
N VAL A 108 8.19 3.91 9.95
CA VAL A 108 7.86 4.78 11.09
C VAL A 108 8.21 6.24 10.80
N ILE A 109 9.40 6.51 10.25
CA ILE A 109 9.84 7.88 9.94
C ILE A 109 8.95 8.49 8.85
N GLN A 110 8.73 7.76 7.75
CA GLN A 110 7.89 8.24 6.65
C GLN A 110 6.45 8.45 7.09
N SER A 111 5.92 7.58 7.94
CA SER A 111 4.61 7.74 8.57
C SER A 111 4.55 8.98 9.46
N TRP A 112 5.62 9.28 10.20
CA TRP A 112 5.67 10.48 11.05
C TRP A 112 5.63 11.75 10.20
N ILE A 113 6.40 11.78 9.10
CA ILE A 113 6.42 12.88 8.14
C ILE A 113 5.05 13.03 7.47
N ALA A 114 4.47 11.94 6.98
CA ALA A 114 3.17 11.95 6.31
C ALA A 114 2.04 12.39 7.26
N MET A 115 2.01 11.87 8.49
CA MET A 115 1.06 12.32 9.51
C MET A 115 1.21 13.81 9.82
N ALA A 116 2.44 14.29 10.05
CA ALA A 116 2.68 15.71 10.35
C ALA A 116 2.23 16.59 9.18
N LEU A 117 2.56 16.21 7.96
CA LEU A 117 2.18 16.93 6.75
C LEU A 117 0.67 16.93 6.54
N TYR A 118 0.01 15.78 6.67
CA TYR A 118 -1.44 15.65 6.61
C TYR A 118 -2.12 16.53 7.67
N SER A 119 -1.66 16.49 8.92
CA SER A 119 -2.20 17.32 10.01
C SER A 119 -2.06 18.83 9.72
N ILE A 120 -0.90 19.25 9.20
CA ILE A 120 -0.67 20.65 8.81
C ILE A 120 -1.61 21.01 7.66
N MET A 121 -1.65 20.20 6.60
CA MET A 121 -2.47 20.49 5.41
C MET A 121 -3.96 20.50 5.72
N VAL A 122 -4.47 19.62 6.57
CA VAL A 122 -5.87 19.66 7.03
C VAL A 122 -6.17 20.96 7.76
N ASN A 123 -5.27 21.45 8.61
CA ASN A 123 -5.49 22.70 9.32
C ASN A 123 -5.42 23.91 8.36
N TYR A 124 -4.44 23.95 7.46
CA TYR A 124 -4.30 25.04 6.50
C TYR A 124 -5.39 25.07 5.43
N SER A 125 -5.96 23.92 5.06
CA SER A 125 -7.01 23.84 4.02
C SER A 125 -8.43 24.00 4.57
N GLN A 126 -8.61 24.45 5.81
CA GLN A 126 -9.93 24.76 6.38
C GLN A 126 -10.69 25.81 5.57
N PHE A 127 -10.01 26.74 4.90
CA PHE A 127 -10.66 27.74 4.04
C PHE A 127 -11.36 27.13 2.81
N LEU A 128 -11.13 25.85 2.50
CA LEU A 128 -11.84 25.13 1.44
C LEU A 128 -13.17 24.54 1.91
N GLN A 129 -13.42 24.48 3.22
CA GLN A 129 -14.67 23.97 3.77
C GLN A 129 -15.86 24.78 3.23
N GLY A 130 -16.88 24.08 2.73
CA GLY A 130 -18.10 24.71 2.21
C GLY A 130 -18.00 25.35 0.82
N LYS A 131 -16.81 25.37 0.18
CA LYS A 131 -16.67 25.90 -1.20
C LYS A 131 -17.30 25.02 -2.27
N VAL A 132 -17.42 23.72 -2.00
CA VAL A 132 -18.09 22.76 -2.87
C VAL A 132 -19.25 22.17 -2.08
N GLN A 133 -20.47 22.52 -2.47
CA GLN A 133 -21.68 21.96 -1.90
C GLN A 133 -22.24 20.92 -2.87
N LEU A 134 -22.12 19.66 -2.46
CA LEU A 134 -22.76 18.54 -3.13
C LEU A 134 -23.97 18.14 -2.30
N ASN A 135 -25.13 18.05 -2.95
CA ASN A 135 -26.39 17.69 -2.28
C ASN A 135 -26.60 16.17 -2.20
N ASP A 136 -25.97 15.41 -3.11
CA ASP A 136 -26.06 13.96 -3.16
C ASP A 136 -25.00 13.33 -2.23
N MET A 137 -25.46 12.79 -1.11
CA MET A 137 -24.62 12.17 -0.09
C MET A 137 -23.95 10.87 -0.56
N MET A 138 -24.56 10.15 -1.51
CA MET A 138 -23.95 8.98 -2.14
C MET A 138 -22.75 9.40 -2.98
N LEU A 139 -22.93 10.44 -3.82
CA LEU A 139 -21.85 11.01 -4.62
C LEU A 139 -20.71 11.52 -3.74
N VAL A 140 -21.03 12.24 -2.66
CA VAL A 140 -20.05 12.72 -1.68
C VAL A 140 -19.27 11.56 -1.09
N SER A 141 -19.95 10.51 -0.65
CA SER A 141 -19.31 9.35 0.00
C SER A 141 -18.36 8.62 -0.94
N ILE A 142 -18.76 8.42 -2.18
CA ILE A 142 -17.92 7.77 -3.21
C ILE A 142 -16.71 8.65 -3.52
N LEU A 143 -16.89 9.95 -3.77
CA LEU A 143 -15.78 10.86 -4.05
C LEU A 143 -14.83 11.01 -2.86
N ALA A 144 -15.38 11.09 -1.65
CA ALA A 144 -14.63 11.17 -0.41
C ALA A 144 -13.69 9.97 -0.31
N GLY A 145 -14.25 8.77 -0.50
CA GLY A 145 -13.51 7.51 -0.46
C GLY A 145 -12.49 7.34 -1.59
N LEU A 146 -12.83 7.77 -2.81
CA LEU A 146 -11.91 7.72 -3.95
C LEU A 146 -10.68 8.59 -3.67
N ILE A 147 -10.88 9.86 -3.31
CA ILE A 147 -9.79 10.83 -3.11
C ILE A 147 -8.96 10.47 -1.87
N SER A 148 -9.60 10.11 -0.75
CA SER A 148 -8.88 9.70 0.46
C SER A 148 -8.12 8.39 0.23
N GLY A 149 -8.73 7.41 -0.43
CA GLY A 149 -8.08 6.13 -0.72
C GLY A 149 -6.91 6.25 -1.70
N LEU A 150 -7.01 7.11 -2.71
CA LEU A 150 -5.89 7.46 -3.57
C LEU A 150 -4.74 8.12 -2.79
N GLY A 151 -5.07 9.10 -1.94
CA GLY A 151 -4.08 9.79 -1.12
C GLY A 151 -3.37 8.85 -0.16
N LEU A 152 -4.13 8.03 0.55
CA LEU A 152 -3.62 7.05 1.50
C LEU A 152 -2.79 5.95 0.82
N GLY A 153 -3.26 5.44 -0.32
CA GLY A 153 -2.51 4.46 -1.10
C GLY A 153 -1.17 4.99 -1.62
N LEU A 154 -1.09 6.26 -2.02
CA LEU A 154 0.20 6.90 -2.38
C LEU A 154 1.16 6.97 -1.19
N ILE A 155 0.66 7.32 0.00
CA ILE A 155 1.47 7.35 1.23
C ILE A 155 1.97 5.93 1.56
N PHE A 156 1.13 4.90 1.47
CA PHE A 156 1.55 3.51 1.67
C PHE A 156 2.56 3.03 0.63
N ARG A 157 2.42 3.47 -0.63
CA ARG A 157 3.39 3.17 -1.69
C ARG A 157 4.77 3.75 -1.39
N ALA A 158 4.80 4.91 -0.74
CA ALA A 158 6.02 5.52 -0.22
C ALA A 158 6.56 4.84 1.05
N LYS A 159 5.93 3.74 1.51
CA LYS A 159 6.14 3.09 2.81
C LYS A 159 5.87 4.01 4.00
N GLY A 160 4.97 4.98 3.88
CA GLY A 160 4.44 5.74 5.00
C GLY A 160 3.03 5.29 5.41
N SER A 161 2.45 6.01 6.36
CA SER A 161 1.02 5.98 6.69
C SER A 161 0.54 7.37 7.11
N SER A 162 -0.77 7.59 7.07
CA SER A 162 -1.36 8.82 7.62
C SER A 162 -1.38 8.83 9.16
N GLY A 163 -0.92 7.74 9.78
CA GLY A 163 -1.03 7.45 11.20
C GLY A 163 -2.28 6.63 11.51
N GLY A 164 -2.55 6.42 12.79
CA GLY A 164 -3.81 5.85 13.24
C GLY A 164 -3.89 4.35 13.02
N SER A 165 -5.08 3.88 12.63
CA SER A 165 -5.32 2.47 12.33
C SER A 165 -4.37 1.94 11.26
N ASP A 166 -3.84 2.80 10.38
CA ASP A 166 -2.86 2.44 9.36
C ASP A 166 -1.63 1.71 9.92
N ILE A 167 -1.13 2.13 11.09
CA ILE A 167 0.03 1.51 11.72
C ILE A 167 -0.33 0.08 12.12
N ILE A 168 -1.53 -0.12 12.65
CA ILE A 168 -2.03 -1.44 13.04
C ILE A 168 -2.29 -2.30 11.79
N SER A 169 -2.88 -1.71 10.75
CA SER A 169 -3.10 -2.34 9.45
C SER A 169 -1.80 -2.81 8.81
N MET A 170 -0.73 -2.02 8.90
CA MET A 170 0.59 -2.43 8.41
C MET A 170 1.19 -3.57 9.24
N ILE A 171 1.04 -3.55 10.57
CA ILE A 171 1.49 -4.65 11.43
C ILE A 171 0.76 -5.96 11.07
N ILE A 172 -0.55 -5.88 10.86
CA ILE A 172 -1.37 -7.02 10.46
C ILE A 172 -0.97 -7.52 9.07
N LYS A 173 -0.72 -6.61 8.12
CA LYS A 173 -0.22 -6.98 6.79
C LYS A 173 1.12 -7.71 6.87
N GLU A 174 2.10 -7.19 7.62
CA GLU A 174 3.42 -7.84 7.73
C GLU A 174 3.34 -9.21 8.43
N LYS A 175 2.37 -9.42 9.33
CA LYS A 175 2.25 -10.66 10.11
C LYS A 175 1.35 -11.71 9.48
N TYR A 176 0.29 -11.30 8.78
CA TYR A 176 -0.78 -12.19 8.30
C TYR A 176 -1.10 -12.01 6.81
N SER A 177 -0.38 -11.14 6.09
CA SER A 177 -0.59 -10.86 4.66
C SER A 177 -2.01 -10.41 4.29
N ILE A 178 -2.77 -9.89 5.26
CA ILE A 178 -4.09 -9.28 5.03
C ILE A 178 -3.88 -7.89 4.43
N SER A 179 -4.74 -7.48 3.49
CA SER A 179 -4.62 -6.17 2.85
C SER A 179 -4.80 -5.02 3.87
N ILE A 180 -4.11 -3.92 3.61
CA ILE A 180 -4.16 -2.72 4.46
C ILE A 180 -5.57 -2.13 4.42
N GLY A 181 -6.17 -2.04 3.23
CA GLY A 181 -7.53 -1.56 3.04
C GLY A 181 -8.53 -2.36 3.84
N THR A 182 -8.49 -3.70 3.74
CA THR A 182 -9.43 -4.58 4.46
C THR A 182 -9.31 -4.39 5.97
N THR A 183 -8.07 -4.32 6.48
CA THR A 183 -7.85 -4.13 7.91
C THR A 183 -8.37 -2.76 8.38
N ASN A 184 -8.11 -1.69 7.62
CA ASN A 184 -8.64 -0.36 7.91
C ASN A 184 -10.17 -0.32 7.86
N PHE A 185 -10.79 -1.02 6.92
CA PHE A 185 -12.25 -1.13 6.83
C PHE A 185 -12.84 -1.80 8.07
N LEU A 186 -12.25 -2.90 8.55
CA LEU A 186 -12.69 -3.57 9.77
C LEU A 186 -12.54 -2.68 11.02
N PHE A 187 -11.43 -1.95 11.14
CA PHE A 187 -11.27 -0.96 12.19
C PHE A 187 -12.34 0.13 12.11
N ASN A 188 -12.65 0.60 10.89
CA ASN A 188 -13.65 1.64 10.76
C ASN A 188 -15.06 1.15 11.02
N LEU A 189 -15.38 -0.10 10.66
CA LEU A 189 -16.65 -0.72 11.02
C LEU A 189 -16.84 -0.74 12.54
N ALA A 190 -15.80 -1.10 13.30
CA ALA A 190 -15.86 -1.07 14.76
C ALA A 190 -16.09 0.34 15.33
N ILE A 191 -15.44 1.35 14.75
CA ILE A 191 -15.63 2.76 15.15
C ILE A 191 -17.04 3.23 14.79
N LEU A 192 -17.55 2.86 13.62
CA LEU A 192 -18.90 3.22 13.17
C LEU A 192 -19.99 2.61 14.04
N LEU A 193 -19.82 1.38 14.52
CA LEU A 193 -20.75 0.77 15.48
C LEU A 193 -20.84 1.59 16.78
N ILE A 194 -19.72 2.15 17.24
CA ILE A 194 -19.70 3.06 18.40
C ILE A 194 -20.33 4.41 18.02
N ALA A 195 -20.01 4.93 16.84
CA ALA A 195 -20.51 6.22 16.37
C ALA A 195 -22.01 6.23 16.11
N ALA A 196 -22.61 5.10 15.68
CA ALA A 196 -24.04 4.98 15.44
C ALA A 196 -24.91 5.23 16.69
N VAL A 197 -24.33 5.17 17.89
CA VAL A 197 -25.00 5.55 19.15
C VAL A 197 -25.08 7.08 19.33
N PHE A 198 -24.13 7.82 18.75
CA PHE A 198 -23.99 9.28 18.93
C PHE A 198 -24.38 10.09 17.68
N PHE A 199 -24.40 9.46 16.50
CA PHE A 199 -24.63 10.11 15.21
C PHE A 199 -25.82 9.46 14.49
N ASN A 200 -26.38 10.19 13.52
CA ASN A 200 -27.45 9.66 12.66
C ASN A 200 -26.96 8.40 11.91
N VAL A 201 -27.76 7.32 11.99
CA VAL A 201 -27.50 6.04 11.30
C VAL A 201 -27.26 6.24 9.81
N GLU A 202 -27.96 7.17 9.17
CA GLU A 202 -27.79 7.48 7.75
C GLU A 202 -26.37 7.96 7.44
N ILE A 203 -25.84 8.91 8.24
CA ILE A 203 -24.45 9.41 8.10
C ILE A 203 -23.44 8.29 8.35
N ALA A 204 -23.72 7.39 9.30
CA ALA A 204 -22.88 6.24 9.58
C ALA A 204 -22.83 5.25 8.39
N LEU A 205 -23.97 4.99 7.73
CA LEU A 205 -24.03 4.14 6.53
C LEU A 205 -23.29 4.76 5.35
N TYR A 206 -23.46 6.06 5.12
CA TYR A 206 -22.69 6.79 4.09
C TYR A 206 -21.19 6.77 4.37
N THR A 207 -20.81 6.92 5.64
CA THR A 207 -19.42 6.77 6.05
C THR A 207 -18.89 5.36 5.80
N LEU A 208 -19.70 4.33 6.02
CA LEU A 208 -19.32 2.94 5.72
C LEU A 208 -19.02 2.77 4.23
N ILE A 209 -19.84 3.36 3.36
CA ILE A 209 -19.62 3.37 1.90
C ILE A 209 -18.31 4.09 1.56
N ALA A 210 -18.10 5.31 2.08
CA ALA A 210 -16.86 6.07 1.86
C ALA A 210 -15.62 5.28 2.30
N SER A 211 -15.74 4.53 3.38
CA SER A 211 -14.67 3.71 3.95
C SER A 211 -14.37 2.46 3.14
N PHE A 212 -15.42 1.80 2.63
CA PHE A 212 -15.28 0.69 1.71
C PHE A 212 -14.55 1.14 0.44
N VAL A 213 -14.98 2.26 -0.16
CA VAL A 213 -14.32 2.82 -1.35
C VAL A 213 -12.87 3.23 -1.04
N THR A 214 -12.63 3.86 0.13
CA THR A 214 -11.28 4.18 0.61
C THR A 214 -10.41 2.93 0.67
N SER A 215 -10.92 1.82 1.20
CA SER A 215 -10.17 0.58 1.37
C SER A 215 -9.73 -0.02 0.02
N VAL A 216 -10.67 -0.12 -0.93
CA VAL A 216 -10.42 -0.66 -2.27
C VAL A 216 -9.42 0.21 -3.02
N MET A 217 -9.56 1.54 -2.95
CA MET A 217 -8.63 2.46 -3.62
C MET A 217 -7.27 2.51 -2.96
N THR A 218 -7.19 2.38 -1.63
CA THR A 218 -5.92 2.30 -0.91
C THR A 218 -5.11 1.09 -1.37
N ASP A 219 -5.75 -0.09 -1.42
CA ASP A 219 -5.09 -1.32 -1.86
C ASP A 219 -4.59 -1.18 -3.30
N LYS A 220 -5.43 -0.69 -4.23
CA LYS A 220 -5.04 -0.45 -5.63
C LYS A 220 -3.91 0.56 -5.77
N ALA A 221 -3.99 1.71 -5.10
CA ALA A 221 -2.99 2.78 -5.22
C ALA A 221 -1.67 2.45 -4.51
N SER A 222 -1.70 1.66 -3.45
CA SER A 222 -0.50 1.22 -2.71
C SER A 222 0.38 0.27 -3.51
N ILE A 223 -0.21 -0.64 -4.28
CA ILE A 223 0.50 -1.52 -5.22
C ILE A 223 0.91 -0.72 -6.48
N GLY A 224 0.10 0.28 -6.83
CA GLY A 224 0.23 1.11 -8.02
C GLY A 224 -0.69 0.62 -9.15
N PHE A 225 -1.05 1.53 -10.07
CA PHE A 225 -1.98 1.23 -11.17
C PHE A 225 -1.46 0.23 -12.22
N GLY A 226 -0.26 -0.32 -12.03
CA GLY A 226 0.34 -1.33 -12.87
C GLY A 226 0.21 -2.70 -12.25
N ASN A 227 -0.92 -3.38 -12.47
CA ASN A 227 -1.02 -4.80 -12.15
C ASN A 227 0.11 -5.54 -12.89
N GLN A 228 0.96 -6.20 -12.13
CA GLN A 228 1.83 -7.21 -12.70
C GLN A 228 0.98 -8.45 -13.02
N LYS A 229 1.37 -9.17 -14.05
CA LYS A 229 0.72 -10.40 -14.48
C LYS A 229 1.77 -11.49 -14.53
N ALA A 230 1.41 -12.66 -14.02
CA ALA A 230 2.15 -13.88 -14.27
C ALA A 230 1.63 -14.47 -15.57
N ILE A 231 2.54 -14.73 -16.51
CA ILE A 231 2.25 -15.24 -17.83
C ILE A 231 2.93 -16.59 -17.95
N PHE A 232 2.15 -17.62 -18.29
CA PHE A 232 2.64 -18.94 -18.69
C PHE A 232 2.43 -19.09 -20.18
N ILE A 233 3.51 -19.37 -20.92
CA ILE A 233 3.46 -19.68 -22.35
C ILE A 233 3.88 -21.14 -22.51
N ILE A 234 2.96 -21.99 -22.92
CA ILE A 234 3.21 -23.41 -23.18
C ILE A 234 3.36 -23.57 -24.70
N SER A 235 4.53 -24.04 -25.14
CA SER A 235 4.86 -24.17 -26.57
C SER A 235 6.02 -25.15 -26.78
N ASP A 236 6.05 -25.80 -27.95
CA ASP A 236 7.20 -26.59 -28.40
C ASP A 236 8.42 -25.70 -28.70
N LYS A 237 8.18 -24.43 -29.04
CA LYS A 237 9.22 -23.42 -29.29
C LYS A 237 9.47 -22.52 -28.08
N GLY A 238 9.17 -22.99 -26.87
CA GLY A 238 9.29 -22.19 -25.64
C GLY A 238 10.68 -21.58 -25.41
N LYS A 239 11.75 -22.32 -25.75
CA LYS A 239 13.15 -21.81 -25.67
C LYS A 239 13.38 -20.60 -26.60
N GLU A 240 12.92 -20.68 -27.84
CA GLU A 240 13.05 -19.61 -28.83
C GLU A 240 12.23 -18.36 -28.43
N ILE A 241 10.98 -18.59 -27.98
CA ILE A 241 10.10 -17.52 -27.46
C ILE A 241 10.76 -16.81 -26.28
N SER A 242 11.27 -17.57 -25.31
CA SER A 242 12.00 -17.05 -24.15
C SER A 242 13.19 -16.20 -24.55
N TYR A 243 14.02 -16.67 -25.49
CA TYR A 243 15.18 -15.95 -25.99
C TYR A 243 14.80 -14.61 -26.62
N LEU A 244 13.78 -14.59 -27.49
CA LEU A 244 13.32 -13.38 -28.15
C LEU A 244 12.71 -12.37 -27.18
N ILE A 245 11.89 -12.82 -26.22
CA ILE A 245 11.35 -11.96 -25.17
C ILE A 245 12.47 -11.37 -24.33
N THR A 246 13.43 -12.19 -23.92
CA THR A 246 14.56 -11.78 -23.08
C THR A 246 15.40 -10.72 -23.78
N ASN A 247 15.74 -10.93 -25.05
CA ASN A 247 16.61 -10.01 -25.80
C ASN A 247 15.90 -8.74 -26.28
N LYS A 248 14.69 -8.86 -26.84
CA LYS A 248 13.97 -7.71 -27.40
C LYS A 248 13.27 -6.86 -26.34
N LEU A 249 12.74 -7.49 -25.29
CA LEU A 249 11.95 -6.79 -24.27
C LEU A 249 12.73 -6.54 -22.97
N LYS A 250 13.94 -7.11 -22.84
CA LYS A 250 14.78 -7.02 -21.62
C LYS A 250 13.98 -7.46 -20.38
N VAL A 251 13.28 -8.59 -20.52
CA VAL A 251 12.43 -9.20 -19.48
C VAL A 251 13.03 -10.54 -19.10
N ALA A 252 13.16 -10.82 -17.81
CA ALA A 252 13.57 -12.14 -17.35
C ALA A 252 12.43 -13.16 -17.56
N ALA A 253 12.78 -14.29 -18.15
CA ALA A 253 11.92 -15.45 -18.29
C ALA A 253 12.55 -16.64 -17.57
N THR A 254 11.72 -17.50 -16.98
CA THR A 254 12.13 -18.77 -16.40
C THR A 254 11.56 -19.88 -17.27
N LEU A 255 12.38 -20.85 -17.64
CA LEU A 255 11.94 -22.05 -18.33
C LEU A 255 11.59 -23.12 -17.29
N ILE A 256 10.45 -23.75 -17.47
CA ILE A 256 9.96 -24.86 -16.65
C ILE A 256 9.70 -26.02 -17.61
N ASP A 257 10.31 -27.16 -17.34
CA ASP A 257 10.04 -28.38 -18.09
C ASP A 257 8.68 -28.95 -17.66
N GLY A 258 7.85 -29.30 -18.64
CA GLY A 258 6.54 -29.90 -18.42
C GLY A 258 6.29 -31.02 -19.41
N GLN A 259 5.26 -31.82 -19.16
CA GLN A 259 4.85 -32.92 -20.03
C GLN A 259 3.35 -32.83 -20.30
N GLY A 260 2.95 -33.05 -21.54
CA GLY A 260 1.54 -33.10 -21.91
C GLY A 260 0.86 -34.31 -21.26
N ALA A 261 -0.14 -34.08 -20.41
CA ALA A 261 -0.82 -35.17 -19.68
C ALA A 261 -1.48 -36.22 -20.59
N TRP A 262 -1.90 -35.84 -21.80
CA TRP A 262 -2.50 -36.76 -22.77
C TRP A 262 -1.49 -37.27 -23.80
N ALA A 263 -0.72 -36.36 -24.40
CA ALA A 263 0.19 -36.69 -25.50
C ALA A 263 1.52 -37.29 -25.04
N GLY A 264 1.89 -37.18 -23.76
CA GLY A 264 3.18 -37.64 -23.22
C GLY A 264 4.40 -36.83 -23.70
N ASN A 265 4.22 -35.88 -24.62
CA ASN A 265 5.32 -35.10 -25.18
C ASN A 265 5.85 -34.06 -24.19
N ASP A 266 7.16 -33.89 -24.19
CA ASP A 266 7.83 -32.82 -23.46
C ASP A 266 7.39 -31.46 -24.01
N LYS A 267 7.13 -30.53 -23.10
CA LYS A 267 6.73 -29.15 -23.38
C LYS A 267 7.60 -28.21 -22.58
N THR A 268 8.03 -27.13 -23.21
CA THR A 268 8.69 -26.03 -22.51
C THR A 268 7.65 -25.00 -22.08
N ILE A 269 7.57 -24.72 -20.79
CA ILE A 269 6.70 -23.70 -20.21
C ILE A 269 7.56 -22.46 -19.90
N VAL A 270 7.26 -21.35 -20.54
CA VAL A 270 7.92 -20.06 -20.27
C VAL A 270 7.11 -19.30 -19.23
N PHE A 271 7.69 -19.11 -18.05
CA PHE A 271 7.12 -18.32 -16.96
C PHE A 271 7.71 -16.91 -16.94
N ILE A 272 6.86 -15.91 -17.03
CA ILE A 272 7.25 -14.49 -17.08
C ILE A 272 6.35 -13.67 -16.15
N VAL A 273 6.93 -12.75 -15.39
CA VAL A 273 6.19 -11.77 -14.60
C VAL A 273 6.48 -10.37 -15.12
N VAL A 274 5.46 -9.68 -15.62
CA VAL A 274 5.61 -8.32 -16.18
C VAL A 274 4.43 -7.40 -15.86
N PRO A 275 4.64 -6.07 -15.93
CA PRO A 275 3.53 -5.11 -15.94
C PRO A 275 2.56 -5.38 -17.10
N THR A 276 1.26 -5.18 -16.87
CA THR A 276 0.19 -5.40 -17.86
C THR A 276 0.47 -4.72 -19.21
N ILE A 277 1.07 -3.53 -19.22
CA ILE A 277 1.40 -2.80 -20.46
C ILE A 277 2.38 -3.55 -21.39
N ARG A 278 3.21 -4.45 -20.86
CA ARG A 278 4.16 -5.26 -21.66
C ARG A 278 3.54 -6.55 -22.20
N MET A 279 2.35 -6.93 -21.73
CA MET A 279 1.69 -8.19 -22.08
C MET A 279 1.37 -8.28 -23.58
N SER A 280 0.94 -7.19 -24.21
CA SER A 280 0.59 -7.16 -25.64
C SER A 280 1.79 -7.55 -26.52
N ARG A 281 2.98 -7.01 -26.23
CA ARG A 281 4.22 -7.33 -26.95
C ARG A 281 4.65 -8.78 -26.75
N ILE A 282 4.49 -9.33 -25.54
CA ILE A 282 4.80 -10.74 -25.25
C ILE A 282 3.88 -11.67 -26.04
N LYS A 283 2.57 -11.41 -26.03
CA LYS A 283 1.60 -12.18 -26.81
C LYS A 283 1.94 -12.15 -28.30
N TYR A 284 2.23 -10.97 -28.84
CA TYR A 284 2.60 -10.81 -30.23
C TYR A 284 3.85 -11.61 -30.62
N ILE A 285 4.93 -11.54 -29.83
CA ILE A 285 6.16 -12.31 -30.10
C ILE A 285 5.87 -13.82 -30.03
N SER A 286 5.15 -14.25 -29.00
CA SER A 286 4.86 -15.67 -28.78
C SER A 286 4.05 -16.27 -29.93
N GLN A 287 2.96 -15.59 -30.32
CA GLN A 287 2.09 -16.02 -31.43
C GLN A 287 2.76 -15.92 -32.80
N LYS A 288 3.74 -15.02 -32.97
CA LYS A 288 4.52 -14.91 -34.20
C LYS A 288 5.50 -16.08 -34.37
N VAL A 289 6.08 -16.58 -33.28
CA VAL A 289 7.02 -17.71 -33.29
C VAL A 289 6.28 -19.04 -33.38
N ASP A 290 5.22 -19.16 -32.58
CA ASP A 290 4.36 -20.33 -32.54
C ASP A 290 2.88 -19.90 -32.48
N PRO A 291 2.16 -19.97 -33.61
CA PRO A 291 0.72 -19.69 -33.66
C PRO A 291 -0.13 -20.60 -32.76
N ASN A 292 0.38 -21.80 -32.41
CA ASN A 292 -0.31 -22.79 -31.60
C ASN A 292 0.05 -22.69 -30.10
N CYS A 293 0.84 -21.68 -29.69
CA CYS A 293 1.22 -21.53 -28.29
C CYS A 293 0.00 -21.24 -27.40
N PHE A 294 -0.04 -21.88 -26.23
CA PHE A 294 -1.08 -21.65 -25.24
C PHE A 294 -0.59 -20.66 -24.18
N ILE A 295 -1.28 -19.53 -24.04
CA ILE A 295 -0.87 -18.44 -23.15
C ILE A 295 -1.90 -18.25 -22.04
N THR A 296 -1.51 -18.52 -20.80
CA THR A 296 -2.32 -18.24 -19.59
C THR A 296 -1.80 -17.00 -18.87
N VAL A 297 -2.73 -16.15 -18.41
CA VAL A 297 -2.40 -14.91 -17.69
C VAL A 297 -3.12 -14.88 -16.35
N LEU A 298 -2.35 -14.78 -15.28
CA LEU A 298 -2.84 -14.78 -13.91
C LEU A 298 -2.64 -13.38 -13.29
N ASN A 299 -3.63 -12.97 -12.50
CA ASN A 299 -3.52 -11.79 -11.65
C ASN A 299 -2.59 -12.11 -10.48
N THR A 300 -1.58 -11.27 -10.27
CA THR A 300 -0.70 -11.38 -9.11
C THR A 300 -1.12 -10.35 -8.07
N ASN A 301 -1.38 -10.80 -6.83
CA ASN A 301 -1.76 -9.90 -5.73
C ASN A 301 -0.53 -9.22 -5.11
N GLU A 302 0.57 -9.96 -4.95
CA GLU A 302 1.81 -9.45 -4.39
C GLU A 302 3.01 -10.14 -5.05
N ILE A 303 4.01 -9.35 -5.47
CA ILE A 303 5.27 -9.85 -6.00
C ILE A 303 6.38 -9.14 -5.25
N THR A 304 7.26 -9.93 -4.64
CA THR A 304 8.41 -9.42 -3.89
C THR A 304 9.67 -10.01 -4.48
N GLY A 305 10.65 -9.15 -4.80
CA GLY A 305 11.90 -9.56 -5.44
C GLY A 305 11.84 -9.52 -6.97
N GLY A 306 12.63 -10.38 -7.62
CA GLY A 306 12.84 -10.39 -9.08
C GLY A 306 13.99 -9.49 -9.50
N LYS A 307 15.06 -10.08 -10.05
CA LYS A 307 16.14 -9.29 -10.67
C LYS A 307 15.68 -8.83 -12.05
N LYS A 308 15.77 -7.52 -12.32
CA LYS A 308 15.72 -7.03 -13.70
C LYS A 308 17.01 -7.45 -14.40
N ILE A 309 16.92 -7.82 -15.66
CA ILE A 309 18.11 -8.04 -16.49
C ILE A 309 18.77 -6.68 -16.66
N THR A 310 19.84 -6.44 -15.91
CA THR A 310 20.82 -5.38 -16.20
C THR A 310 21.79 -5.90 -17.25
N GLU A 311 22.37 -5.00 -18.04
CA GLU A 311 23.28 -5.30 -19.16
C GLU A 311 24.48 -6.19 -18.79
N SER A 312 24.75 -6.37 -17.50
CA SER A 312 25.82 -7.22 -16.96
C SER A 312 25.54 -8.73 -16.94
N VAL A 313 24.32 -9.19 -17.25
CA VAL A 313 24.02 -10.63 -17.33
C VAL A 313 24.10 -11.09 -18.78
N GLN A 314 25.28 -11.60 -19.18
CA GLN A 314 25.45 -12.18 -20.50
C GLN A 314 24.57 -13.44 -20.66
N PRO A 315 23.91 -13.63 -21.81
CA PRO A 315 23.16 -14.84 -22.08
C PRO A 315 24.13 -16.02 -22.09
N LYS A 316 23.91 -17.02 -21.22
CA LYS A 316 24.53 -18.33 -21.45
C LYS A 316 23.99 -18.84 -22.78
N GLN A 317 24.87 -19.01 -23.75
CA GLN A 317 24.52 -19.65 -25.01
C GLN A 317 23.86 -20.99 -24.70
N ILE A 318 22.72 -21.25 -25.33
CA ILE A 318 22.06 -22.55 -25.27
C ILE A 318 22.99 -23.48 -26.04
N THR A 319 23.86 -24.20 -25.34
CA THR A 319 24.63 -25.29 -25.95
C THR A 319 23.64 -26.38 -26.28
N GLU A 320 23.40 -26.58 -27.56
CA GLU A 320 22.79 -27.80 -28.09
C GLU A 320 23.70 -28.97 -27.72
N THR A 321 23.16 -29.91 -26.94
CA THR A 321 23.73 -31.25 -26.71
C THR A 321 22.66 -32.25 -27.02
#